data_AF-A0A1I0YFI0-F1
#
_entry.id   AF-A0A1I0YFI0-F1
#
_cell.length_a   1.000
_cell.length_b   1.000
_cell.length_c   1.000
_cell.angle_alpha   90.00
_cell.angle_beta   90.00
_cell.angle_gamma   90.00
#
_symmetry.space_group_name_H-M   'P 1'
#
loop_
_entity.id
_entity.type
_entity.pdbx_description
1 polymer ?
#
loop_
_entity_poly.entity_id
_entity_poly.type
_entity_poly.pdbx_seq_one_letter_code
_entity_poly.pdbx_strand_id
1 'polypeptide(L)'
;MAGKRTYLEKLYDETLWGAAWFSWYDFPERDSVLVAGCVSSAALEELSRRFLSVRQYDPDKSYEGCMFSAILVGGSLGSRVDNTAFLNSVKHSLSAHGILLWAADNKLGTRFLCGDDHWNDEGEYFTRQEWEHMFLSAGLPVSRVYGLMPGWHLLRNVFSDDCPLTGDTMQRLELRYVTPENLFRDETELLHDILDNQCFSYMVNAFLLEYRQEKAESAVLYADMYGDKDRESASVIQRLTDGMVVKKPLYIGGSVAAIYHHGEILRKRGLSVVVQQYDGENIIMPYMEVPLLSQVMEQTAKRSETEFRRLLERYWQCILNSSDEAEINDFPHTNQDVGKILQKAYVDMIPTNVFVSGDKLVFFDQEYCYENYPARFVLYRGLGTLYSACPDLKKFVSLETVKEWFGITEIWPVFQVADREHFVCRARNMELYGEYHEKHCRNARFINRNRQLLSRIDKLACEDLFADIKGKKIVLFGAGRFCDRYLQEFGNIYSPDFIVDNDSEKWHKRKKSVEILSPDVLKTMNPNFLRIIVCCHSVDSIGRQLKSLGIEDYRVY
;
A
#
# COMPACT_ATOMS: atom_id res chain seq x y z
N MET A 1 -5.12 -24.32 -2.82
CA MET A 1 -4.49 -23.26 -3.65
C MET A 1 -5.41 -22.70 -4.75
N ALA A 2 -6.31 -23.50 -5.35
CA ALA A 2 -7.25 -23.01 -6.39
C ALA A 2 -8.29 -21.95 -5.93
N GLY A 3 -8.53 -21.78 -4.62
CA GLY A 3 -9.47 -20.78 -4.09
C GLY A 3 -8.87 -19.39 -3.78
N LYS A 4 -7.54 -19.23 -3.77
CA LYS A 4 -6.89 -17.91 -3.58
C LYS A 4 -6.95 -17.07 -4.87
N ARG A 5 -6.81 -17.70 -6.04
CA ARG A 5 -6.83 -17.03 -7.36
C ARG A 5 -8.18 -16.34 -7.66
N THR A 6 -9.31 -16.98 -7.41
CA THR A 6 -10.64 -16.45 -7.77
C THR A 6 -11.10 -15.26 -6.92
N TYR A 7 -10.67 -15.16 -5.66
CA TYR A 7 -10.96 -13.97 -4.83
C TYR A 7 -10.05 -12.80 -5.22
N LEU A 8 -8.78 -13.07 -5.53
CA LEU A 8 -7.80 -12.05 -5.91
C LEU A 8 -8.04 -11.51 -7.33
N GLU A 9 -8.49 -12.33 -8.27
CA GLU A 9 -8.93 -11.89 -9.61
C GLU A 9 -10.18 -11.02 -9.51
N LYS A 10 -11.15 -11.40 -8.66
CA LYS A 10 -12.29 -10.52 -8.32
C LYS A 10 -11.81 -9.22 -7.71
N LEU A 11 -10.89 -9.25 -6.75
CA LEU A 11 -10.31 -8.03 -6.19
C LEU A 11 -9.59 -7.22 -7.27
N TYR A 12 -8.88 -7.83 -8.21
CA TYR A 12 -8.13 -7.13 -9.25
C TYR A 12 -9.06 -6.52 -10.32
N ASP A 13 -10.21 -7.14 -10.57
CA ASP A 13 -11.28 -6.64 -11.44
C ASP A 13 -12.23 -5.66 -10.72
N GLU A 14 -12.45 -5.82 -9.41
CA GLU A 14 -13.35 -5.02 -8.55
C GLU A 14 -12.61 -3.88 -7.82
N THR A 15 -11.27 -3.91 -7.73
CA THR A 15 -10.50 -2.82 -7.12
C THR A 15 -10.20 -1.73 -8.14
N LEU A 16 -10.68 -0.55 -7.76
CA LEU A 16 -10.49 0.82 -8.26
C LEU A 16 -9.14 1.19 -8.93
N TRP A 17 -8.08 0.40 -8.77
CA TRP A 17 -6.70 0.83 -9.00
C TRP A 17 -6.12 0.48 -10.38
N GLY A 18 -6.79 -0.40 -11.13
CA GLY A 18 -6.39 -0.72 -12.52
C GLY A 18 -6.55 0.45 -13.49
N ALA A 19 -7.57 1.29 -13.31
CA ALA A 19 -7.74 2.53 -14.09
C ALA A 19 -6.77 3.64 -13.64
N ALA A 20 -6.48 3.71 -12.33
CA ALA A 20 -5.62 4.72 -11.74
C ALA A 20 -4.20 4.70 -12.30
N TRP A 21 -3.76 3.54 -12.78
CA TRP A 21 -2.43 3.29 -13.36
C TRP A 21 -1.99 4.31 -14.40
N PHE A 22 -2.91 4.77 -15.24
CA PHE A 22 -2.60 5.62 -16.38
C PHE A 22 -3.30 6.98 -16.30
N SER A 23 -4.25 7.16 -15.38
CA SER A 23 -4.97 8.43 -15.23
C SER A 23 -4.08 9.57 -14.74
N TRP A 24 -3.07 9.27 -13.93
CA TRP A 24 -2.11 10.25 -13.45
C TRP A 24 -1.07 10.64 -14.51
N TYR A 25 -0.91 9.87 -15.58
CA TYR A 25 0.08 10.15 -16.61
C TYR A 25 -0.54 10.92 -17.76
N ASP A 26 0.24 11.80 -18.40
CA ASP A 26 -0.22 12.54 -19.57
C ASP A 26 0.41 11.98 -20.85
N PHE A 27 -0.44 11.39 -21.69
CA PHE A 27 -0.04 10.82 -22.98
C PHE A 27 -0.22 11.87 -24.07
N PRO A 28 0.86 12.27 -24.76
CA PRO A 28 0.80 13.25 -25.85
C PRO A 28 -0.08 12.80 -27.01
N GLU A 29 -0.01 11.50 -27.34
CA GLU A 29 -0.78 10.87 -28.42
C GLU A 29 -1.59 9.70 -27.87
N ARG A 30 -2.86 9.62 -28.25
CA ARG A 30 -3.81 8.61 -27.76
C ARG A 30 -4.42 7.76 -28.87
N ASP A 31 -3.66 7.52 -29.92
CA ASP A 31 -4.14 6.78 -31.10
C ASP A 31 -4.19 5.27 -30.84
N SER A 32 -3.07 4.68 -30.41
CA SER A 32 -2.95 3.23 -30.32
C SER A 32 -2.05 2.82 -29.15
N VAL A 33 -2.54 1.88 -28.34
CA VAL A 33 -1.80 1.35 -27.20
C VAL A 33 -1.64 -0.16 -27.27
N LEU A 34 -0.43 -0.64 -27.02
CA LEU A 34 -0.13 -2.05 -26.78
C LEU A 34 0.02 -2.29 -25.28
N VAL A 35 -0.68 -3.27 -24.75
CA VAL A 35 -0.69 -3.61 -23.33
C VAL A 35 -0.11 -5.01 -23.12
N ALA A 36 0.89 -5.16 -22.26
CA ALA A 36 1.52 -6.43 -21.94
C ALA A 36 1.56 -6.71 -20.43
N GLY A 37 1.65 -7.99 -20.07
CA GLY A 37 1.76 -8.41 -18.68
C GLY A 37 0.41 -8.51 -17.95
N CYS A 38 0.44 -8.41 -16.63
CA CYS A 38 -0.75 -8.51 -15.79
C CYS A 38 -1.46 -7.17 -15.73
N VAL A 39 -2.59 -7.06 -16.44
CA VAL A 39 -3.44 -5.87 -16.49
C VAL A 39 -4.90 -6.29 -16.34
N SER A 40 -5.64 -5.62 -15.45
CA SER A 40 -7.02 -6.01 -15.12
C SER A 40 -8.00 -5.68 -16.24
N SER A 41 -9.17 -6.33 -16.23
CA SER A 41 -10.23 -6.01 -17.19
C SER A 41 -10.69 -4.55 -17.07
N ALA A 42 -10.80 -4.03 -15.84
CA ALA A 42 -11.14 -2.63 -15.57
C ALA A 42 -10.10 -1.64 -16.10
N ALA A 43 -8.80 -1.98 -16.03
CA ALA A 43 -7.73 -1.18 -16.60
C ALA A 43 -7.84 -1.12 -18.14
N LEU A 44 -8.11 -2.25 -18.78
CA LEU A 44 -8.30 -2.35 -20.23
C LEU A 44 -9.54 -1.57 -20.71
N GLU A 45 -10.62 -1.61 -19.95
CA GLU A 45 -11.83 -0.83 -20.23
C GLU A 45 -11.53 0.68 -20.18
N GLU A 46 -10.81 1.15 -19.16
CA GLU A 46 -10.44 2.55 -19.05
C GLU A 46 -9.47 2.99 -20.16
N LEU A 47 -8.51 2.13 -20.53
CA LEU A 47 -7.65 2.38 -21.68
C LEU A 47 -8.45 2.49 -22.98
N SER A 48 -9.50 1.68 -23.14
CA SER A 48 -10.36 1.70 -24.33
C SER A 48 -11.21 2.98 -24.42
N ARG A 49 -11.39 3.69 -23.31
CA ARG A 49 -11.99 5.03 -23.30
C ARG A 49 -10.98 6.14 -23.60
N ARG A 50 -9.69 5.90 -23.32
CA ARG A 50 -8.61 6.89 -23.47
C ARG A 50 -7.91 6.83 -24.82
N PHE A 51 -7.82 5.65 -25.42
CA PHE A 51 -7.12 5.40 -26.69
C PHE A 51 -8.10 4.96 -27.79
N LEU A 52 -7.85 5.36 -29.03
CA LEU A 52 -8.67 4.95 -30.18
C LEU A 52 -8.56 3.44 -30.46
N SER A 53 -7.41 2.83 -30.17
CA SER A 53 -7.17 1.40 -30.33
C SER A 53 -6.37 0.83 -29.17
N VAL A 54 -6.90 -0.22 -28.52
CA VAL A 54 -6.20 -0.98 -27.48
C VAL A 54 -5.93 -2.39 -28.00
N ARG A 55 -4.67 -2.83 -27.91
CA ARG A 55 -4.28 -4.21 -28.24
C ARG A 55 -3.56 -4.84 -27.05
N GLN A 56 -3.83 -6.11 -26.81
CA GLN A 56 -3.04 -6.89 -25.86
C GLN A 56 -1.88 -7.56 -26.59
N TYR A 57 -0.76 -7.68 -25.89
CA TYR A 57 0.43 -8.36 -26.36
C TYR A 57 0.21 -9.87 -26.41
N ASP A 58 0.68 -10.46 -27.50
CA ASP A 58 0.57 -11.85 -27.84
C ASP A 58 1.96 -12.29 -28.36
N PRO A 59 2.69 -13.14 -27.61
CA PRO A 59 4.06 -13.49 -27.95
C PRO A 59 4.19 -14.24 -29.28
N ASP A 60 3.10 -14.82 -29.77
CA ASP A 60 3.06 -15.57 -31.03
C ASP A 60 2.81 -14.65 -32.26
N LYS A 61 2.62 -13.34 -32.04
CA LYS A 61 2.36 -12.36 -33.11
C LYS A 61 3.56 -11.45 -33.37
N SER A 62 3.74 -11.09 -34.63
CA SER A 62 4.65 -10.03 -35.04
C SER A 62 3.97 -8.66 -34.93
N TYR A 63 4.71 -7.68 -34.40
CA TYR A 63 4.32 -6.28 -34.30
C TYR A 63 5.13 -5.39 -35.26
N GLU A 64 5.86 -5.99 -36.19
CA GLU A 64 6.62 -5.28 -37.22
C GLU A 64 5.68 -4.42 -38.09
N GLY A 65 6.06 -3.17 -38.30
CA GLY A 65 5.25 -2.18 -39.03
C GLY A 65 4.03 -1.63 -38.26
N CYS A 66 3.74 -2.10 -37.05
CA CYS A 66 2.79 -1.43 -36.16
C CYS A 66 3.43 -0.17 -35.58
N MET A 67 2.63 0.88 -35.37
CA MET A 67 3.05 2.11 -34.68
C MET A 67 2.08 2.38 -33.53
N PHE A 68 2.58 2.27 -32.30
CA PHE A 68 1.86 2.51 -31.06
C PHE A 68 2.25 3.86 -30.48
N SER A 69 1.26 4.67 -30.12
CA SER A 69 1.50 5.89 -29.36
C SER A 69 1.91 5.59 -27.91
N ALA A 70 1.50 4.44 -27.37
CA ALA A 70 1.95 3.95 -26.07
C ALA A 70 2.15 2.43 -26.04
N ILE A 71 3.13 1.97 -25.28
CA ILE A 71 3.30 0.58 -24.88
C ILE A 71 3.33 0.54 -23.35
N LEU A 72 2.44 -0.24 -22.75
CA LEU A 72 2.23 -0.28 -21.31
C LEU A 72 2.45 -1.69 -20.80
N VAL A 73 3.33 -1.87 -19.82
CA VAL A 73 3.73 -3.18 -19.31
C VAL A 73 3.51 -3.26 -17.81
N GLY A 74 2.72 -4.26 -17.40
CA GLY A 74 2.40 -4.56 -16.01
C GLY A 74 3.13 -5.79 -15.47
N GLY A 75 4.10 -5.58 -14.58
CA GLY A 75 4.86 -6.63 -13.93
C GLY A 75 5.94 -7.25 -14.81
N SER A 76 6.48 -8.37 -14.35
CA SER A 76 7.33 -9.24 -15.18
C SER A 76 6.43 -10.03 -16.13
N LEU A 77 6.87 -10.24 -17.37
CA LEU A 77 6.13 -11.03 -18.36
C LEU A 77 6.20 -12.55 -18.06
N GLY A 78 6.90 -12.92 -16.98
CA GLY A 78 6.98 -14.26 -16.43
C GLY A 78 7.93 -15.18 -17.19
N SER A 79 7.95 -16.46 -16.83
CA SER A 79 8.83 -17.49 -17.41
C SER A 79 8.61 -17.77 -18.90
N ARG A 80 7.52 -17.26 -19.49
CA ARG A 80 7.13 -17.50 -20.89
C ARG A 80 7.72 -16.50 -21.88
N VAL A 81 8.04 -15.29 -21.44
CA VAL A 81 8.55 -14.22 -22.31
C VAL A 81 9.71 -13.53 -21.59
N ASP A 82 10.91 -13.69 -22.13
CA ASP A 82 12.08 -12.98 -21.65
C ASP A 82 11.90 -11.46 -21.83
N ASN A 83 12.14 -10.68 -20.78
CA ASN A 83 11.93 -9.23 -20.79
C ASN A 83 12.77 -8.53 -21.86
N THR A 84 14.00 -9.01 -22.11
CA THR A 84 14.89 -8.45 -23.15
C THR A 84 14.39 -8.80 -24.55
N ALA A 85 13.88 -10.02 -24.74
CA ALA A 85 13.25 -10.44 -25.98
C ALA A 85 11.99 -9.59 -26.28
N PHE A 86 11.16 -9.32 -25.27
CA PHE A 86 10.02 -8.42 -25.41
C PHE A 86 10.45 -7.02 -25.87
N LEU A 87 11.39 -6.37 -25.16
CA LEU A 87 11.89 -5.04 -25.54
C LEU A 87 12.38 -5.01 -27.00
N ASN A 88 13.14 -6.03 -27.41
CA ASN A 88 13.63 -6.15 -28.77
C ASN A 88 12.51 -6.35 -29.81
N SER A 89 11.42 -7.02 -29.44
CA SER A 89 10.28 -7.25 -30.33
C SER A 89 9.44 -5.98 -30.58
N VAL A 90 9.41 -5.04 -29.62
CA VAL A 90 8.52 -3.87 -29.68
C VAL A 90 9.24 -2.53 -29.88
N LYS A 91 10.58 -2.48 -29.77
CA LYS A 91 11.36 -1.23 -29.88
C LYS A 91 11.17 -0.45 -31.18
N HIS A 92 10.79 -1.13 -32.26
CA HIS A 92 10.53 -0.52 -33.57
C HIS A 92 9.04 -0.25 -33.81
N SER A 93 8.19 -0.49 -32.81
CA SER A 93 6.75 -0.35 -32.90
C SER A 93 6.21 0.89 -32.18
N LEU A 94 7.06 1.80 -31.72
CA LEU A 94 6.66 3.08 -31.12
C LEU A 94 6.52 4.16 -32.20
N SER A 95 5.51 5.02 -32.06
CA SER A 95 5.35 6.23 -32.88
C SER A 95 6.51 7.22 -32.65
N ALA A 96 6.62 8.27 -33.47
CA ALA A 96 7.66 9.28 -33.31
C ALA A 96 7.63 9.94 -31.91
N HIS A 97 6.43 10.10 -31.34
CA HIS A 97 6.19 10.61 -29.99
C HIS A 97 5.83 9.49 -28.99
N GLY A 98 6.14 8.23 -29.36
CA GLY A 98 5.71 7.05 -28.64
C GLY A 98 6.37 6.91 -27.27
N ILE A 99 5.61 6.35 -26.33
CA ILE A 99 6.02 6.17 -24.93
C ILE A 99 5.95 4.69 -24.56
N LEU A 100 6.99 4.19 -23.90
CA LEU A 100 6.98 2.89 -23.23
C LEU A 100 7.00 3.12 -21.72
N LEU A 101 5.99 2.60 -21.02
CA LEU A 101 5.89 2.59 -19.57
C LEU A 101 5.91 1.15 -19.07
N TRP A 102 6.84 0.82 -18.17
CA TRP A 102 6.95 -0.52 -17.58
C TRP A 102 6.97 -0.45 -16.06
N ALA A 103 5.92 -0.95 -15.41
CA ALA A 103 5.89 -1.03 -13.96
C ALA A 103 6.26 -2.43 -13.46
N ALA A 104 7.10 -2.48 -12.44
CA ALA A 104 7.58 -3.74 -11.88
C ALA A 104 7.91 -3.60 -10.39
N ASP A 105 7.79 -4.70 -9.65
CA ASP A 105 8.21 -4.73 -8.25
C ASP A 105 9.72 -4.54 -8.14
N ASN A 106 10.14 -3.84 -7.10
CA ASN A 106 11.54 -3.69 -6.75
C ASN A 106 11.97 -4.83 -5.84
N LYS A 107 13.02 -5.57 -6.23
CA LYS A 107 13.61 -6.61 -5.36
C LYS A 107 14.03 -6.10 -3.98
N LEU A 108 14.36 -4.81 -3.86
CA LEU A 108 14.74 -4.13 -2.61
C LEU A 108 13.59 -3.34 -1.97
N GLY A 109 12.34 -3.57 -2.41
CA GLY A 109 11.17 -2.88 -1.91
C GLY A 109 11.01 -3.03 -0.40
N THR A 110 10.74 -1.91 0.27
CA THR A 110 10.66 -1.82 1.73
C THR A 110 9.65 -2.81 2.31
N ARG A 111 8.48 -3.00 1.68
CA ARG A 111 7.47 -3.97 2.15
C ARG A 111 7.98 -5.41 2.26
N PHE A 112 8.89 -5.83 1.36
CA PHE A 112 9.44 -7.18 1.35
C PHE A 112 10.40 -7.38 2.53
N LEU A 113 11.13 -6.33 2.91
CA LEU A 113 11.97 -6.33 4.12
C LEU A 113 11.14 -6.35 5.42
N CYS A 114 9.85 -6.02 5.34
CA CYS A 114 8.92 -6.10 6.46
C CYS A 114 8.20 -7.45 6.56
N GLY A 115 8.41 -8.35 5.59
CA GLY A 115 7.83 -9.69 5.54
C GLY A 115 6.58 -9.83 4.66
N ASP A 116 6.26 -8.82 3.84
CA ASP A 116 5.23 -8.97 2.82
C ASP A 116 5.73 -9.82 1.65
N ASP A 117 4.80 -10.32 0.84
CA ASP A 117 5.07 -11.21 -0.27
C ASP A 117 4.78 -10.54 -1.61
N HIS A 118 5.22 -11.20 -2.69
CA HIS A 118 4.87 -10.80 -4.04
C HIS A 118 3.46 -11.27 -4.40
N TRP A 119 2.81 -10.55 -5.32
CA TRP A 119 1.48 -10.93 -5.81
C TRP A 119 1.50 -12.20 -6.68
N ASN A 120 2.65 -12.55 -7.28
CA ASN A 120 2.83 -13.71 -8.16
C ASN A 120 4.17 -14.41 -7.89
N ASP A 121 4.13 -15.61 -7.32
CA ASP A 121 5.30 -16.44 -6.96
C ASP A 121 6.19 -16.92 -8.14
N GLU A 122 5.95 -16.50 -9.39
CA GLU A 122 6.61 -17.04 -10.58
C GLU A 122 7.45 -16.03 -11.40
N GLY A 123 7.61 -14.79 -10.92
CA GLY A 123 8.36 -13.74 -11.62
C GLY A 123 9.79 -13.53 -11.11
N GLU A 124 10.71 -13.19 -12.01
CA GLU A 124 12.01 -12.60 -11.63
C GLU A 124 11.82 -11.13 -11.22
N TYR A 125 12.45 -10.73 -10.11
CA TYR A 125 12.45 -9.38 -9.59
C TYR A 125 13.81 -8.74 -9.77
N PHE A 126 13.79 -7.50 -10.24
CA PHE A 126 14.99 -6.74 -10.55
C PHE A 126 15.08 -5.50 -9.67
N THR A 127 16.30 -5.10 -9.38
CA THR A 127 16.64 -3.80 -8.84
C THR A 127 16.49 -2.73 -9.93
N ARG A 128 16.47 -1.46 -9.52
CA ARG A 128 16.49 -0.32 -10.46
C ARG A 128 17.63 -0.42 -11.47
N GLN A 129 18.83 -0.72 -11.00
CA GLN A 129 20.03 -0.77 -11.85
C GLN A 129 19.93 -1.88 -12.91
N GLU A 130 19.40 -3.05 -12.54
CA GLU A 130 19.18 -4.15 -13.47
C GLU A 130 18.15 -3.77 -14.56
N TRP A 131 17.07 -3.09 -14.18
CA TRP A 131 16.08 -2.58 -15.14
C TRP A 131 16.66 -1.53 -16.10
N GLU A 132 17.35 -0.52 -15.57
CA GLU A 132 17.98 0.52 -16.39
C GLU A 132 19.01 -0.08 -17.37
N HIS A 133 19.79 -1.07 -16.91
CA HIS A 133 20.73 -1.78 -17.77
C HIS A 133 20.03 -2.59 -18.87
N MET A 134 18.92 -3.25 -18.56
CA MET A 134 18.13 -4.02 -19.53
C MET A 134 17.55 -3.12 -20.64
N PHE A 135 16.96 -1.98 -20.25
CA PHE A 135 16.45 -0.96 -21.16
C PHE A 135 17.54 -0.39 -22.06
N LEU A 136 18.68 -0.01 -21.47
CA LEU A 136 19.83 0.50 -22.20
C LEU A 136 20.35 -0.52 -23.22
N SER A 137 20.44 -1.79 -22.83
CA SER A 137 20.93 -2.88 -23.69
C SER A 137 20.00 -3.18 -24.86
N ALA A 138 18.69 -2.93 -24.71
CA ALA A 138 17.72 -3.03 -25.79
C ALA A 138 17.75 -1.83 -26.76
N GLY A 139 18.51 -0.79 -26.45
CA GLY A 139 18.55 0.47 -27.21
C GLY A 139 17.42 1.44 -26.84
N LEU A 140 16.80 1.25 -25.67
CA LEU A 140 15.69 2.06 -25.16
C LEU A 140 16.09 2.72 -23.82
N PRO A 141 17.08 3.65 -23.80
CA PRO A 141 17.57 4.22 -22.54
C PRO A 141 16.46 4.91 -21.75
N VAL A 142 16.29 4.55 -20.48
CA VAL A 142 15.25 5.09 -19.59
C VAL A 142 15.33 6.61 -19.54
N SER A 143 14.22 7.28 -19.86
CA SER A 143 14.03 8.72 -19.77
C SER A 143 13.79 9.16 -18.33
N ARG A 144 12.99 8.39 -17.57
CA ARG A 144 12.68 8.66 -16.17
C ARG A 144 12.31 7.39 -15.41
N VAL A 145 12.63 7.37 -14.12
CA VAL A 145 12.15 6.35 -13.18
C VAL A 145 11.22 7.01 -12.18
N TYR A 146 10.05 6.42 -11.98
CA TYR A 146 9.15 6.78 -10.91
C TYR A 146 9.12 5.69 -9.84
N GLY A 147 9.17 6.08 -8.58
CA GLY A 147 8.88 5.22 -7.45
C GLY A 147 7.37 5.12 -7.21
N LEU A 148 6.87 3.91 -7.00
CA LEU A 148 5.45 3.60 -6.82
C LEU A 148 5.17 3.06 -5.41
N MET A 149 4.19 3.64 -4.72
CA MET A 149 3.77 3.23 -3.38
C MET A 149 2.25 3.02 -3.28
N PRO A 150 1.78 2.05 -2.47
CA PRO A 150 2.54 0.99 -1.79
C PRO A 150 3.10 -0.10 -2.73
N GLY A 151 2.82 0.01 -4.01
CA GLY A 151 3.37 -0.85 -5.05
C GLY A 151 2.61 -0.62 -6.33
N TRP A 152 3.00 -1.32 -7.38
CA TRP A 152 2.40 -1.09 -8.69
C TRP A 152 0.98 -1.68 -8.75
N HIS A 153 0.70 -2.85 -8.21
CA HIS A 153 -0.65 -3.44 -8.21
C HIS A 153 -1.73 -2.60 -7.50
N LEU A 154 -1.32 -1.80 -6.51
CA LEU A 154 -2.19 -0.97 -5.66
C LEU A 154 -1.75 0.48 -5.70
N LEU A 155 -1.51 0.99 -6.92
CA LEU A 155 -0.86 2.26 -7.10
C LEU A 155 -1.67 3.42 -6.51
N ARG A 156 -1.11 4.09 -5.51
CA ARG A 156 -1.73 5.26 -4.86
C ARG A 156 -0.85 6.50 -4.99
N ASN A 157 0.47 6.34 -4.85
CA ASN A 157 1.42 7.43 -4.96
C ASN A 157 2.52 7.13 -5.98
N VAL A 158 2.87 8.18 -6.75
CA VAL A 158 3.95 8.18 -7.73
C VAL A 158 4.93 9.28 -7.33
N PHE A 159 6.22 8.95 -7.27
CA PHE A 159 7.30 9.87 -6.92
C PHE A 159 8.35 9.86 -8.02
N SER A 160 8.74 11.02 -8.53
CA SER A 160 9.98 11.16 -9.31
C SER A 160 11.18 11.31 -8.38
N ASP A 161 12.38 11.12 -8.91
CA ASP A 161 13.62 11.39 -8.16
C ASP A 161 13.74 12.88 -7.74
N ASP A 162 13.14 13.80 -8.49
CA ASP A 162 13.12 15.25 -8.18
C ASP A 162 12.06 15.64 -7.14
N CYS A 163 11.13 14.73 -6.83
CA CYS A 163 10.12 14.94 -5.80
C CYS A 163 9.93 13.64 -4.99
N PRO A 164 10.95 13.22 -4.22
CA PRO A 164 10.90 11.99 -3.45
C PRO A 164 9.93 12.12 -2.27
N LEU A 165 9.65 10.97 -1.64
CA LEU A 165 8.88 10.94 -0.40
C LEU A 165 9.55 11.81 0.68
N THR A 166 8.74 12.55 1.44
CA THR A 166 9.18 13.34 2.60
C THR A 166 8.48 12.85 3.87
N GLY A 167 8.96 13.27 5.04
CA GLY A 167 8.33 12.93 6.32
C GLY A 167 6.86 13.34 6.40
N ASP A 168 6.49 14.51 5.86
CA ASP A 168 5.11 15.01 5.82
C ASP A 168 4.22 14.15 4.91
N THR A 169 4.73 13.79 3.72
CA THR A 169 4.00 12.92 2.79
C THR A 169 3.88 11.49 3.31
N MET A 170 4.91 11.01 4.02
CA MET A 170 4.94 9.66 4.57
C MET A 170 3.83 9.42 5.61
N GLN A 171 3.48 10.42 6.41
CA GLN A 171 2.36 10.33 7.36
C GLN A 171 1.01 10.08 6.68
N ARG A 172 0.90 10.39 5.38
CA ARG A 172 -0.31 10.22 4.58
C ARG A 172 -0.25 9.00 3.67
N LEU A 173 0.85 8.24 3.69
CA LEU A 173 0.97 7.03 2.88
C LEU A 173 -0.02 5.98 3.36
N GLU A 174 -0.88 5.54 2.44
CA GLU A 174 -1.76 4.41 2.66
C GLU A 174 -1.07 3.12 2.22
N LEU A 175 -0.36 2.49 3.16
CA LEU A 175 0.32 1.23 2.91
C LEU A 175 -0.68 0.07 2.87
N ARG A 176 -0.45 -0.87 1.94
CA ARG A 176 -1.25 -2.06 1.70
C ARG A 176 -0.35 -3.23 1.34
N TYR A 177 -0.74 -4.41 1.80
CA TYR A 177 0.11 -5.60 1.77
C TYR A 177 -0.63 -6.78 1.15
N VAL A 178 0.11 -7.69 0.52
CA VAL A 178 -0.45 -8.94 -0.02
C VAL A 178 -0.79 -9.90 1.11
N THR A 179 0.13 -10.00 2.06
CA THR A 179 0.09 -10.92 3.21
C THR A 179 0.36 -10.16 4.51
N PRO A 180 -0.53 -9.25 4.94
CA PRO A 180 -0.31 -8.48 6.16
C PRO A 180 -0.16 -9.35 7.42
N GLU A 181 -0.64 -10.60 7.40
CA GLU A 181 -0.45 -11.59 8.45
C GLU A 181 0.99 -12.08 8.60
N ASN A 182 1.85 -11.89 7.59
CA ASN A 182 3.26 -12.29 7.61
C ASN A 182 4.20 -11.18 8.08
N LEU A 183 3.71 -9.94 8.13
CA LEU A 183 4.52 -8.80 8.53
C LEU A 183 5.11 -8.99 9.93
N PHE A 184 6.37 -8.63 10.10
CA PHE A 184 7.07 -8.67 11.39
C PHE A 184 7.69 -7.32 11.80
N ARG A 185 7.66 -6.34 10.90
CA ARG A 185 8.06 -4.95 11.14
C ARG A 185 7.04 -4.02 10.48
N ASP A 186 6.81 -2.86 11.09
CA ASP A 186 6.01 -1.81 10.47
C ASP A 186 6.84 -1.11 9.38
N GLU A 187 6.33 -1.05 8.16
CA GLU A 187 7.01 -0.41 7.04
C GLU A 187 7.22 1.10 7.26
N THR A 188 6.31 1.80 7.93
CA THR A 188 6.50 3.23 8.24
C THR A 188 7.71 3.45 9.15
N GLU A 189 7.98 2.54 10.09
CA GLU A 189 9.18 2.61 10.94
C GLU A 189 10.47 2.46 10.11
N LEU A 190 10.46 1.58 9.11
CA LEU A 190 11.63 1.37 8.24
C LEU A 190 11.80 2.51 7.21
N LEU A 191 10.69 3.06 6.70
CA LEU A 191 10.73 4.20 5.78
C LEU A 191 11.37 5.43 6.40
N HIS A 192 11.18 5.68 7.70
CA HIS A 192 11.90 6.75 8.41
C HIS A 192 13.42 6.59 8.27
N ASP A 193 13.96 5.40 8.58
CA ASP A 193 15.39 5.11 8.45
C ASP A 193 15.87 5.28 7.00
N ILE A 194 15.07 4.83 6.02
CA ILE A 194 15.39 4.92 4.58
C ILE A 194 15.45 6.37 4.11
N LEU A 195 14.53 7.21 4.58
CA LEU A 195 14.48 8.64 4.26
C LEU A 195 15.68 9.38 4.87
N ASP A 196 16.00 9.12 6.14
CA ASP A 196 17.15 9.72 6.81
C ASP A 196 18.48 9.37 6.14
N ASN A 197 18.55 8.19 5.51
CA ASN A 197 19.72 7.73 4.75
C ASN A 197 19.66 8.07 3.25
N GLN A 198 18.66 8.81 2.77
CA GLN A 198 18.49 9.22 1.37
C GLN A 198 18.41 8.04 0.38
N CYS A 199 17.87 6.89 0.82
CA CYS A 199 17.82 5.66 0.03
C CYS A 199 16.47 5.39 -0.64
N PHE A 200 15.49 6.30 -0.52
CA PHE A 200 14.10 6.06 -0.94
C PHE A 200 13.98 5.66 -2.42
N SER A 201 14.68 6.35 -3.32
CA SER A 201 14.66 6.08 -4.76
C SER A 201 15.16 4.69 -5.15
N TYR A 202 15.87 3.98 -4.26
CA TYR A 202 16.36 2.63 -4.47
C TYR A 202 15.54 1.56 -3.73
N MET A 203 14.78 1.95 -2.70
CA MET A 203 14.06 1.04 -1.79
C MET A 203 12.53 1.18 -1.84
N VAL A 204 12.01 2.00 -2.74
CA VAL A 204 10.58 2.07 -3.06
C VAL A 204 10.04 0.68 -3.46
N ASN A 205 8.77 0.39 -3.17
CA ASN A 205 8.22 -0.95 -3.34
C ASN A 205 8.15 -1.42 -4.80
N ALA A 206 7.97 -0.47 -5.73
CA ALA A 206 7.94 -0.75 -7.15
C ALA A 206 8.42 0.46 -7.96
N PHE A 207 8.80 0.22 -9.21
CA PHE A 207 9.18 1.26 -10.16
C PHE A 207 8.18 1.35 -11.30
N LEU A 208 8.11 2.52 -11.93
CA LEU A 208 7.66 2.69 -13.30
C LEU A 208 8.82 3.28 -14.12
N LEU A 209 9.27 2.51 -15.11
CA LEU A 209 10.32 2.90 -16.03
C LEU A 209 9.67 3.56 -17.24
N GLU A 210 10.09 4.76 -17.57
CA GLU A 210 9.64 5.51 -18.74
C GLU A 210 10.74 5.52 -19.80
N TYR A 211 10.42 5.12 -21.02
CA TYR A 211 11.17 5.45 -22.22
C TYR A 211 10.30 6.30 -23.14
N ARG A 212 10.89 7.33 -23.74
CA ARG A 212 10.25 8.19 -24.73
C ARG A 212 11.08 8.23 -26.00
N GLN A 213 10.41 8.09 -27.14
CA GLN A 213 11.07 8.21 -28.44
C GLN A 213 11.61 9.63 -28.66
N GLU A 214 10.86 10.65 -28.23
CA GLU A 214 11.34 12.02 -28.10
C GLU A 214 11.92 12.28 -26.72
N LYS A 215 13.01 13.06 -26.67
CA LYS A 215 13.70 13.41 -25.41
C LYS A 215 12.97 14.45 -24.56
N ALA A 216 11.69 14.71 -24.81
CA ALA A 216 10.90 15.60 -23.97
C ALA A 216 10.62 14.91 -22.62
N GLU A 217 11.00 15.54 -21.53
CA GLU A 217 10.75 15.02 -20.19
C GLU A 217 9.26 15.12 -19.82
N SER A 218 8.77 14.16 -19.03
CA SER A 218 7.45 14.26 -18.41
C SER A 218 7.36 15.47 -17.48
N ALA A 219 6.24 16.19 -17.50
CA ALA A 219 6.01 17.30 -16.59
C ALA A 219 5.66 16.85 -15.16
N VAL A 220 5.24 15.59 -14.97
CA VAL A 220 4.72 15.13 -13.67
C VAL A 220 5.88 14.71 -12.76
N LEU A 221 5.98 15.38 -11.61
CA LEU A 221 6.96 15.11 -10.55
C LEU A 221 6.42 14.20 -9.45
N TYR A 222 5.15 14.35 -9.11
CA TYR A 222 4.47 13.57 -8.08
C TYR A 222 3.01 13.40 -8.47
N ALA A 223 2.43 12.25 -8.13
CA ALA A 223 0.99 12.05 -8.24
C ALA A 223 0.42 11.34 -7.01
N ASP A 224 -0.80 11.73 -6.67
CA ASP A 224 -1.60 11.15 -5.60
C ASP A 224 -3.00 10.80 -6.08
N MET A 225 -3.37 9.51 -6.01
CA MET A 225 -4.65 9.01 -6.51
C MET A 225 -5.60 8.71 -5.35
N TYR A 226 -6.80 9.27 -5.46
CA TYR A 226 -7.92 9.05 -4.55
C TYR A 226 -8.98 8.23 -5.28
N GLY A 227 -8.71 6.92 -5.37
CA GLY A 227 -9.58 5.94 -6.01
C GLY A 227 -10.66 5.40 -5.09
N ASP A 228 -10.54 5.51 -3.77
CA ASP A 228 -11.48 4.99 -2.76
C ASP A 228 -12.85 5.71 -2.72
N LYS A 229 -13.15 6.51 -3.74
CA LYS A 229 -14.40 7.25 -3.91
C LYS A 229 -15.28 6.61 -4.99
N ASP A 230 -16.50 7.10 -5.15
CA ASP A 230 -17.28 6.79 -6.35
C ASP A 230 -16.56 7.31 -7.62
N ARG A 231 -16.92 6.75 -8.79
CA ARG A 231 -16.25 7.09 -10.06
C ARG A 231 -16.37 8.57 -10.45
N GLU A 232 -17.42 9.27 -10.02
CA GLU A 232 -17.63 10.68 -10.36
C GLU A 232 -16.71 11.59 -9.53
N SER A 233 -16.48 11.23 -8.26
CA SER A 233 -15.68 12.00 -7.30
C SER A 233 -14.21 11.58 -7.21
N ALA A 234 -13.86 10.40 -7.70
CA ALA A 234 -12.48 9.92 -7.69
C ALA A 234 -11.57 10.86 -8.49
N SER A 235 -10.40 11.17 -7.93
CA SER A 235 -9.51 12.20 -8.49
C SER A 235 -8.04 11.83 -8.34
N VAL A 236 -7.21 12.51 -9.12
CA VAL A 236 -5.75 12.49 -8.99
C VAL A 236 -5.24 13.92 -8.82
N ILE A 237 -4.28 14.08 -7.92
CA ILE A 237 -3.53 15.32 -7.70
C ILE A 237 -2.13 15.11 -8.25
N GLN A 238 -1.68 16.01 -9.12
CA GLN A 238 -0.34 15.98 -9.72
C GLN A 238 0.42 17.23 -9.30
N ARG A 239 1.71 17.09 -9.00
CA ARG A 239 2.67 18.21 -8.94
C ARG A 239 3.49 18.22 -10.21
N LEU A 240 3.59 19.38 -10.86
CA LEU A 240 4.29 19.58 -12.12
C LEU A 240 5.64 20.28 -11.93
N THR A 241 6.50 20.18 -12.94
CA THR A 241 7.84 20.80 -12.98
C THR A 241 7.83 22.33 -12.95
N ASP A 242 6.73 22.97 -13.37
CA ASP A 242 6.56 24.42 -13.37
C ASP A 242 6.07 24.99 -12.01
N GLY A 243 5.94 24.14 -10.99
CA GLY A 243 5.45 24.53 -9.66
C GLY A 243 3.92 24.57 -9.54
N MET A 244 3.18 24.10 -10.56
CA MET A 244 1.73 23.97 -10.49
C MET A 244 1.31 22.61 -9.90
N VAL A 245 0.12 22.62 -9.33
CA VAL A 245 -0.62 21.45 -8.87
C VAL A 245 -1.89 21.35 -9.68
N VAL A 246 -2.13 20.17 -10.25
CA VAL A 246 -3.34 19.87 -11.04
C VAL A 246 -4.16 18.83 -10.30
N LYS A 247 -5.41 19.14 -9.96
CA LYS A 247 -6.40 18.15 -9.50
C LYS A 247 -7.35 17.86 -10.66
N LYS A 248 -7.45 16.60 -11.05
CA LYS A 248 -8.28 16.15 -12.18
C LYS A 248 -9.06 14.88 -11.85
N PRO A 249 -10.15 14.58 -12.57
CA PRO A 249 -10.88 13.33 -12.40
C PRO A 249 -10.00 12.11 -12.66
N LEU A 250 -10.18 11.05 -11.86
CA LEU A 250 -9.47 9.79 -12.06
C LEU A 250 -10.05 9.01 -13.24
N TYR A 251 -11.37 9.07 -13.42
CA TYR A 251 -12.08 8.39 -14.49
C TYR A 251 -12.68 9.38 -15.48
N ILE A 252 -12.77 8.96 -16.75
CA ILE A 252 -13.53 9.72 -17.75
C ILE A 252 -14.99 9.84 -17.30
N GLY A 253 -15.52 11.07 -17.35
CA GLY A 253 -16.87 11.41 -16.89
C GLY A 253 -16.95 11.86 -15.43
N GLY A 254 -15.88 11.74 -14.65
CA GLY A 254 -15.80 12.33 -13.31
C GLY A 254 -15.64 13.85 -13.34
N SER A 255 -15.74 14.49 -12.18
CA SER A 255 -15.68 15.95 -12.06
C SER A 255 -15.03 16.41 -10.77
N VAL A 256 -14.23 17.47 -10.87
CA VAL A 256 -13.66 18.20 -9.73
C VAL A 256 -14.27 19.59 -9.57
N ALA A 257 -15.27 19.95 -10.39
CA ALA A 257 -15.82 21.31 -10.48
C ALA A 257 -16.36 21.85 -9.15
N ALA A 258 -16.94 20.98 -8.32
CA ALA A 258 -17.49 21.35 -7.01
C ALA A 258 -16.46 22.08 -6.15
N ILE A 259 -15.21 21.60 -6.14
CA ILE A 259 -14.11 22.17 -5.35
C ILE A 259 -13.86 23.63 -5.74
N TYR A 260 -13.81 23.90 -7.04
CA TYR A 260 -13.60 25.25 -7.58
C TYR A 260 -14.78 26.17 -7.22
N HIS A 261 -16.01 25.70 -7.44
CA HIS A 261 -17.21 26.50 -7.16
C HIS A 261 -17.37 26.80 -5.66
N HIS A 262 -17.10 25.84 -4.80
CA HIS A 262 -17.10 26.05 -3.34
C HIS A 262 -16.01 27.04 -2.93
N GLY A 263 -14.80 26.90 -3.46
CA GLY A 263 -13.70 27.84 -3.24
C GLY A 263 -14.08 29.28 -3.64
N GLU A 264 -14.72 29.47 -4.79
CA GLU A 264 -15.18 30.78 -5.24
C GLU A 264 -16.28 31.37 -4.37
N ILE A 265 -17.20 30.55 -3.84
CA ILE A 265 -18.22 31.01 -2.88
C ILE A 265 -17.55 31.50 -1.60
N LEU A 266 -16.63 30.71 -1.03
CA LEU A 266 -15.88 31.07 0.18
C LEU A 266 -15.06 32.36 -0.03
N ARG A 267 -14.42 32.49 -1.19
CA ARG A 267 -13.67 33.70 -1.58
C ARG A 267 -14.57 34.93 -1.64
N LYS A 268 -15.77 34.82 -2.24
CA LYS A 268 -16.75 35.93 -2.29
C LYS A 268 -17.27 36.34 -0.91
N ARG A 269 -17.28 35.42 0.06
CA ARG A 269 -17.59 35.72 1.47
C ARG A 269 -16.42 36.31 2.26
N GLY A 270 -15.26 36.50 1.63
CA GLY A 270 -14.09 37.13 2.23
C GLY A 270 -13.13 36.17 2.94
N LEU A 271 -13.35 34.85 2.82
CA LEU A 271 -12.35 33.88 3.28
C LEU A 271 -11.16 33.85 2.29
N SER A 272 -9.96 33.61 2.80
CA SER A 272 -8.79 33.42 1.95
C SER A 272 -8.79 31.99 1.41
N VAL A 273 -8.77 31.84 0.10
CA VAL A 273 -8.75 30.53 -0.58
C VAL A 273 -7.55 30.52 -1.53
N VAL A 274 -6.92 29.37 -1.74
CA VAL A 274 -5.86 29.21 -2.75
C VAL A 274 -6.42 29.65 -4.11
N VAL A 275 -5.63 30.43 -4.85
CA VAL A 275 -6.04 30.87 -6.19
C VAL A 275 -6.09 29.65 -7.11
N GLN A 276 -7.25 29.41 -7.69
CA GLN A 276 -7.52 28.27 -8.55
C GLN A 276 -7.97 28.74 -9.93
N GLN A 277 -7.58 28.00 -10.96
CA GLN A 277 -8.14 28.08 -12.31
C GLN A 277 -8.87 26.78 -12.60
N TYR A 278 -9.98 26.87 -13.33
CA TYR A 278 -10.73 25.70 -13.79
C TYR A 278 -10.85 25.79 -15.32
N ASP A 279 -10.32 24.80 -16.03
CA ASP A 279 -10.28 24.77 -17.50
C ASP A 279 -11.51 24.06 -18.12
N GLY A 280 -12.46 23.63 -17.29
CA GLY A 280 -13.62 22.83 -17.67
C GLY A 280 -13.50 21.35 -17.30
N GLU A 281 -12.31 20.87 -16.98
CA GLU A 281 -12.05 19.49 -16.59
C GLU A 281 -11.19 19.41 -15.32
N ASN A 282 -10.15 20.22 -15.24
CA ASN A 282 -9.11 20.19 -14.22
C ASN A 282 -9.11 21.48 -13.40
N ILE A 283 -8.69 21.36 -12.14
CA ILE A 283 -8.34 22.50 -11.30
C ILE A 283 -6.83 22.64 -11.28
N ILE A 284 -6.35 23.83 -11.62
CA ILE A 284 -4.93 24.20 -11.62
C ILE A 284 -4.70 25.23 -10.52
N MET A 285 -3.71 24.99 -9.67
CA MET A 285 -3.37 25.88 -8.55
C MET A 285 -1.87 25.87 -8.29
N PRO A 286 -1.28 26.93 -7.70
CA PRO A 286 0.14 26.91 -7.36
C PRO A 286 0.43 25.92 -6.22
N TYR A 287 1.59 25.30 -6.24
CA TYR A 287 2.12 24.58 -5.09
C TYR A 287 2.40 25.56 -3.94
N MET A 288 2.00 25.20 -2.73
CA MET A 288 2.08 26.07 -1.55
C MET A 288 3.24 25.64 -0.64
N GLU A 289 4.30 26.45 -0.57
CA GLU A 289 5.44 26.24 0.32
C GLU A 289 5.23 26.89 1.70
N VAL A 290 4.10 26.57 2.33
CA VAL A 290 3.70 27.09 3.65
C VAL A 290 3.12 25.97 4.51
N PRO A 291 3.26 26.04 5.84
CA PRO A 291 2.80 24.96 6.71
C PRO A 291 1.28 24.86 6.74
N LEU A 292 0.80 23.65 7.02
CA LEU A 292 -0.61 23.39 7.26
C LEU A 292 -1.02 23.87 8.65
N LEU A 293 -2.30 24.22 8.79
CA LEU A 293 -2.89 24.65 10.05
C LEU A 293 -2.75 23.57 11.12
N SER A 294 -2.88 22.28 10.78
CA SER A 294 -2.66 21.17 11.72
C SER A 294 -1.25 21.20 12.32
N GLN A 295 -0.22 21.39 11.50
CA GLN A 295 1.18 21.47 11.94
C GLN A 295 1.41 22.71 12.82
N VAL A 296 0.88 23.88 12.41
CA VAL A 296 1.00 25.11 13.19
C VAL A 296 0.27 25.00 14.54
N MET A 297 -0.91 24.38 14.56
CA MET A 297 -1.67 24.10 15.77
C MET A 297 -0.90 23.22 16.74
N GLU A 298 -0.29 22.12 16.27
CA GLU A 298 0.51 21.24 17.11
C GLU A 298 1.72 21.97 17.71
N GLN A 299 2.44 22.75 16.90
CA GLN A 299 3.60 23.53 17.37
C GLN A 299 3.19 24.64 18.34
N THR A 300 2.02 25.23 18.15
CA THR A 300 1.50 26.27 19.04
C THR A 300 1.07 25.67 20.38
N ALA A 301 0.38 24.52 20.37
CA ALA A 301 -0.01 23.81 21.59
C ALA A 301 1.19 23.39 22.45
N LYS A 302 2.31 22.98 21.81
CA LYS A 302 3.58 22.70 22.50
C LYS A 302 4.15 23.90 23.26
N ARG A 303 3.84 25.12 22.83
CA ARG A 303 4.39 26.37 23.37
C ARG A 303 3.44 27.06 24.34
N SER A 304 2.15 27.13 24.00
CA SER A 304 1.13 27.84 24.77
C SER A 304 -0.28 27.36 24.44
N GLU A 305 -0.99 26.86 25.45
CA GLU A 305 -2.42 26.51 25.35
C GLU A 305 -3.27 27.73 24.96
N THR A 306 -2.94 28.92 25.48
CA THR A 306 -3.68 30.16 25.19
C THR A 306 -3.57 30.56 23.73
N GLU A 307 -2.38 30.50 23.14
CA GLU A 307 -2.21 30.82 21.71
C GLU A 307 -2.83 29.74 20.82
N PHE A 308 -2.76 28.47 21.22
CA PHE A 308 -3.43 27.38 20.51
C PHE A 308 -4.95 27.61 20.48
N ARG A 309 -5.54 27.95 21.64
CA ARG A 309 -6.96 28.27 21.73
C ARG A 309 -7.35 29.46 20.85
N ARG A 310 -6.57 30.54 20.82
CA ARG A 310 -6.82 31.70 19.94
C ARG A 310 -6.79 31.33 18.46
N LEU A 311 -5.82 30.50 18.05
CA LEU A 311 -5.72 30.03 16.67
C LEU A 311 -6.93 29.16 16.30
N LEU A 312 -7.37 28.31 17.22
CA LEU A 312 -8.55 27.46 17.05
C LEU A 312 -9.85 28.27 17.01
N GLU A 313 -9.98 29.31 17.84
CA GLU A 313 -11.11 30.26 17.81
C GLU A 313 -11.14 31.03 16.48
N ARG A 314 -9.99 31.45 15.96
CA ARG A 314 -9.90 32.09 14.62
C ARG A 314 -10.35 31.14 13.51
N TYR A 315 -9.92 29.88 13.56
CA TYR A 315 -10.38 28.85 12.63
C TYR A 315 -11.90 28.62 12.74
N TRP A 316 -12.43 28.57 13.96
CA TRP A 316 -13.86 28.45 14.20
C TRP A 316 -14.65 29.63 13.61
N GLN A 317 -14.14 30.86 13.72
CA GLN A 317 -14.76 32.02 13.09
C GLN A 317 -14.78 31.92 11.56
N CYS A 318 -13.78 31.31 10.93
CA CYS A 318 -13.85 31.04 9.49
C CYS A 318 -15.00 30.10 9.14
N ILE A 319 -15.23 29.03 9.91
CA ILE A 319 -16.38 28.13 9.72
C ILE A 319 -17.70 28.90 9.87
N LEU A 320 -17.85 29.70 10.94
CA LEU A 320 -19.08 30.45 11.17
C LEU A 320 -19.39 31.47 10.05
N ASN A 321 -18.36 31.99 9.39
CA ASN A 321 -18.48 32.96 8.31
C ASN A 321 -18.56 32.31 6.92
N SER A 322 -18.43 30.98 6.81
CA SER A 322 -18.42 30.26 5.54
C SER A 322 -19.77 30.26 4.82
N SER A 323 -20.86 30.50 5.55
CA SER A 323 -22.23 30.54 5.02
C SER A 323 -23.15 31.37 5.92
N ASP A 324 -24.28 31.79 5.38
CA ASP A 324 -25.36 32.38 6.15
C ASP A 324 -26.05 31.33 7.02
N GLU A 325 -26.77 31.81 8.03
CA GLU A 325 -27.57 30.98 8.93
C GLU A 325 -28.83 30.47 8.24
N ALA A 326 -29.20 29.22 8.51
CA ALA A 326 -30.45 28.63 8.03
C ALA A 326 -31.46 28.51 9.18
N GLU A 327 -32.73 28.66 8.87
CA GLU A 327 -33.84 28.38 9.81
C GLU A 327 -34.21 26.89 9.84
N ILE A 328 -33.95 26.18 8.74
CA ILE A 328 -34.20 24.76 8.58
C ILE A 328 -32.96 23.98 9.04
N ASN A 329 -33.16 22.79 9.60
CA ASN A 329 -32.10 21.88 10.01
C ASN A 329 -32.32 20.51 9.36
N ASP A 330 -31.45 20.16 8.41
CA ASP A 330 -31.48 18.87 7.71
C ASP A 330 -30.61 17.80 8.40
N PHE A 331 -29.98 18.15 9.53
CA PHE A 331 -29.25 17.19 10.37
C PHE A 331 -30.22 16.19 11.03
N PRO A 332 -29.82 14.91 11.20
CA PRO A 332 -30.65 13.92 11.88
C PRO A 332 -31.20 14.41 13.23
N HIS A 333 -32.49 14.16 13.46
CA HIS A 333 -33.16 14.58 14.68
C HIS A 333 -32.44 14.07 15.94
N THR A 334 -32.21 14.97 16.88
CA THR A 334 -31.56 14.70 18.16
C THR A 334 -32.08 15.65 19.23
N ASN A 335 -32.04 15.21 20.49
CA ASN A 335 -32.40 16.04 21.64
C ASN A 335 -31.25 16.94 22.12
N GLN A 336 -30.08 16.82 21.50
CA GLN A 336 -28.88 17.57 21.84
C GLN A 336 -28.82 18.91 21.10
N ASP A 337 -28.20 19.92 21.71
CA ASP A 337 -27.97 21.22 21.05
C ASP A 337 -26.92 21.11 19.93
N VAL A 338 -27.39 21.13 18.69
CA VAL A 338 -26.55 21.10 17.49
C VAL A 338 -25.88 22.45 17.18
N GLY A 339 -26.32 23.54 17.83
CA GLY A 339 -25.84 24.90 17.61
C GLY A 339 -26.33 25.53 16.30
N LYS A 340 -25.63 26.59 15.87
CA LYS A 340 -25.95 27.35 14.66
C LYS A 340 -25.97 26.47 13.41
N ILE A 341 -27.01 26.60 12.58
CA ILE A 341 -27.15 25.89 11.31
C ILE A 341 -26.66 26.78 10.16
N LEU A 342 -25.79 26.22 9.31
CA LEU A 342 -25.30 26.88 8.10
C LEU A 342 -26.13 26.44 6.92
N GLN A 343 -26.55 27.38 6.06
CA GLN A 343 -27.17 27.04 4.78
C GLN A 343 -26.26 26.15 3.93
N LYS A 344 -24.94 26.37 3.99
CA LYS A 344 -23.90 25.56 3.36
C LYS A 344 -22.80 25.22 4.36
N ALA A 345 -22.79 23.97 4.82
CA ALA A 345 -21.78 23.44 5.71
C ALA A 345 -20.69 22.69 4.91
N TYR A 346 -19.56 23.36 4.70
CA TYR A 346 -18.39 22.80 4.02
C TYR A 346 -17.60 21.89 4.96
N VAL A 347 -17.79 20.58 4.84
CA VAL A 347 -17.26 19.61 5.80
C VAL A 347 -15.77 19.30 5.65
N ASP A 348 -15.17 19.78 4.58
CA ASP A 348 -13.73 19.71 4.30
C ASP A 348 -12.97 20.97 4.73
N MET A 349 -13.62 21.90 5.45
CA MET A 349 -12.93 22.99 6.13
C MET A 349 -12.16 22.45 7.34
N ILE A 350 -11.29 21.46 7.14
CA ILE A 350 -10.51 20.77 8.17
C ILE A 350 -9.08 21.31 8.25
N PRO A 351 -8.39 21.24 9.40
CA PRO A 351 -7.05 21.83 9.55
C PRO A 351 -5.96 21.27 8.63
N THR A 352 -6.15 20.09 8.05
CA THR A 352 -5.23 19.52 7.04
C THR A 352 -5.46 20.06 5.62
N ASN A 353 -6.56 20.79 5.40
CA ASN A 353 -6.95 21.46 4.16
C ASN A 353 -6.90 23.00 4.30
N VAL A 354 -6.07 23.49 5.23
CA VAL A 354 -5.86 24.92 5.47
C VAL A 354 -4.36 25.19 5.61
N PHE A 355 -3.85 26.13 4.83
CA PHE A 355 -2.49 26.67 4.98
C PHE A 355 -2.48 27.88 5.91
N VAL A 356 -1.33 28.11 6.57
CA VAL A 356 -1.07 29.33 7.33
C VAL A 356 -0.03 30.16 6.58
N SER A 357 -0.49 31.28 6.00
CA SER A 357 0.38 32.21 5.27
C SER A 357 0.34 33.58 5.94
N GLY A 358 1.35 33.85 6.79
CA GLY A 358 1.34 35.00 7.69
C GLY A 358 0.11 34.95 8.61
N ASP A 359 -0.65 36.05 8.66
CA ASP A 359 -1.86 36.16 9.49
C ASP A 359 -3.13 35.62 8.81
N LYS A 360 -3.03 34.90 7.68
CA LYS A 360 -4.19 34.37 6.95
C LYS A 360 -4.30 32.85 7.07
N LEU A 361 -5.53 32.36 7.24
CA LEU A 361 -5.89 30.96 7.03
C LEU A 361 -6.35 30.82 5.59
N VAL A 362 -5.62 30.07 4.78
CA VAL A 362 -5.87 29.93 3.33
C VAL A 362 -6.42 28.54 3.06
N PHE A 363 -7.70 28.46 2.72
CA PHE A 363 -8.42 27.21 2.49
C PHE A 363 -8.16 26.64 1.10
N PHE A 364 -8.16 25.32 0.98
CA PHE A 364 -8.14 24.61 -0.31
C PHE A 364 -8.94 23.31 -0.19
N ASP A 365 -9.21 22.67 -1.33
CA ASP A 365 -9.83 21.33 -1.37
C ASP A 365 -11.16 21.20 -0.62
N GLN A 366 -12.11 22.11 -0.93
CA GLN A 366 -13.44 22.16 -0.33
C GLN A 366 -14.45 21.41 -1.19
N GLU A 367 -14.47 20.09 -1.10
CA GLU A 367 -15.16 19.21 -2.04
C GLU A 367 -16.65 19.01 -1.67
N TYR A 368 -16.92 18.69 -0.41
CA TYR A 368 -18.24 18.33 0.07
C TYR A 368 -18.92 19.47 0.83
N CYS A 369 -20.21 19.64 0.56
CA CYS A 369 -21.07 20.62 1.20
C CYS A 369 -22.40 19.96 1.54
N TYR A 370 -22.84 20.09 2.80
CA TYR A 370 -24.20 19.75 3.20
C TYR A 370 -25.04 21.01 3.32
N GLU A 371 -26.28 20.94 2.86
CA GLU A 371 -27.23 22.04 3.02
C GLU A 371 -27.85 21.99 4.42
N ASN A 372 -28.03 23.15 5.05
CA ASN A 372 -28.73 23.30 6.33
C ASN A 372 -28.18 22.39 7.45
N TYR A 373 -26.86 22.34 7.59
CA TYR A 373 -26.15 21.49 8.57
C TYR A 373 -25.47 22.31 9.67
N PRO A 374 -25.22 21.72 10.86
CA PRO A 374 -24.71 22.47 12.00
C PRO A 374 -23.25 22.88 11.79
N ALA A 375 -22.90 24.12 12.09
CA ALA A 375 -21.50 24.59 12.06
C ALA A 375 -20.60 23.74 12.98
N ARG A 376 -21.13 23.30 14.12
CA ARG A 376 -20.43 22.42 15.07
C ARG A 376 -20.11 21.05 14.48
N PHE A 377 -20.82 20.58 13.47
CA PHE A 377 -20.50 19.34 12.76
C PHE A 377 -19.21 19.49 11.94
N VAL A 378 -19.03 20.64 11.26
CA VAL A 378 -17.78 20.98 10.57
C VAL A 378 -16.62 21.09 11.56
N LEU A 379 -16.85 21.72 12.72
CA LEU A 379 -15.85 21.79 13.79
C LEU A 379 -15.49 20.40 14.34
N TYR A 380 -16.48 19.54 14.59
CA TYR A 380 -16.27 18.15 15.01
C TYR A 380 -15.31 17.43 14.05
N ARG A 381 -15.56 17.50 12.74
CA ARG A 381 -14.69 16.90 11.72
C ARG A 381 -13.30 17.51 11.72
N GLY A 382 -13.20 18.82 11.82
CA GLY A 382 -11.92 19.52 11.92
C GLY A 382 -11.09 19.10 13.13
N LEU A 383 -11.72 18.93 14.29
CA LEU A 383 -11.05 18.46 15.50
C LEU A 383 -10.66 16.99 15.42
N GLY A 384 -11.55 16.12 14.92
CA GLY A 384 -11.27 14.70 14.73
C GLY A 384 -10.09 14.46 13.79
N THR A 385 -10.04 15.18 12.67
CA THR A 385 -8.94 15.13 11.70
C THR A 385 -7.64 15.71 12.27
N LEU A 386 -7.70 16.82 13.01
CA LEU A 386 -6.54 17.41 13.68
C LEU A 386 -5.87 16.43 14.65
N TYR A 387 -6.63 15.83 15.56
CA TYR A 387 -6.09 14.89 16.56
C TYR A 387 -5.64 13.57 15.95
N SER A 388 -6.18 13.20 14.78
CA SER A 388 -5.72 12.04 14.02
C SER A 388 -4.41 12.34 13.29
N ALA A 389 -4.28 13.52 12.67
CA ALA A 389 -3.09 13.96 11.94
C ALA A 389 -1.91 14.30 12.87
N CYS A 390 -2.20 14.82 14.08
CA CYS A 390 -1.20 15.18 15.08
C CYS A 390 -1.45 14.41 16.40
N PRO A 391 -1.17 13.09 16.47
CA PRO A 391 -1.48 12.28 17.66
C PRO A 391 -0.81 12.75 18.94
N ASP A 392 0.33 13.44 18.82
CA ASP A 392 1.09 14.00 19.94
C ASP A 392 0.46 15.26 20.53
N LEU A 393 -0.48 15.90 19.82
CA LEU A 393 -1.22 17.07 20.32
C LEU A 393 -1.88 16.79 21.68
N LYS A 394 -2.41 15.57 21.87
CA LYS A 394 -3.07 15.14 23.12
C LYS A 394 -2.16 15.16 24.35
N LYS A 395 -0.83 15.18 24.16
CA LYS A 395 0.15 15.32 25.26
C LYS A 395 0.16 16.74 25.84
N PHE A 396 -0.29 17.73 25.06
CA PHE A 396 -0.27 19.15 25.42
C PHE A 396 -1.67 19.67 25.72
N VAL A 397 -2.64 19.36 24.86
CA VAL A 397 -4.06 19.74 25.05
C VAL A 397 -4.94 18.55 24.67
N SER A 398 -5.75 18.06 25.61
CA SER A 398 -6.63 16.90 25.36
C SER A 398 -7.81 17.28 24.46
N LEU A 399 -8.33 16.31 23.72
CA LEU A 399 -9.52 16.51 22.88
C LEU A 399 -10.74 16.85 23.76
N GLU A 400 -10.82 16.27 24.96
CA GLU A 400 -11.86 16.52 25.95
C GLU A 400 -11.92 17.99 26.36
N THR A 401 -10.76 18.59 26.68
CA THR A 401 -10.66 20.02 27.01
C THR A 401 -11.12 20.90 25.84
N VAL A 402 -10.76 20.54 24.60
CA VAL A 402 -11.20 21.30 23.42
C VAL A 402 -12.71 21.16 23.19
N LYS A 403 -13.29 19.97 23.41
CA LYS A 403 -14.75 19.77 23.31
C LYS A 403 -15.51 20.68 24.27
N GLU A 404 -14.99 20.85 25.48
CA GLU A 404 -15.57 21.75 26.49
C GLU A 404 -15.53 23.21 26.05
N TRP A 405 -14.41 23.69 25.49
CA TRP A 405 -14.28 25.08 25.02
C TRP A 405 -15.34 25.50 24.00
N PHE A 406 -15.75 24.57 23.13
CA PHE A 406 -16.73 24.82 22.08
C PHE A 406 -18.14 24.29 22.41
N GLY A 407 -18.32 23.70 23.59
CA GLY A 407 -19.59 23.14 24.05
C GLY A 407 -20.10 22.01 23.15
N ILE A 408 -19.20 21.14 22.68
CA ILE A 408 -19.54 20.03 21.78
C ILE A 408 -19.44 18.65 22.44
N THR A 409 -19.18 18.56 23.74
CA THR A 409 -18.98 17.30 24.46
C THR A 409 -20.17 16.35 24.34
N GLU A 410 -21.38 16.82 24.63
CA GLU A 410 -22.60 15.99 24.65
C GLU A 410 -23.09 15.61 23.24
N ILE A 411 -22.90 16.49 22.25
CA ILE A 411 -23.30 16.26 20.86
C ILE A 411 -22.27 15.40 20.09
N TRP A 412 -21.03 15.29 20.58
CA TRP A 412 -19.95 14.57 19.88
C TRP A 412 -20.31 13.15 19.45
N PRO A 413 -20.91 12.28 20.30
CA PRO A 413 -21.27 10.92 19.87
C PRO A 413 -22.32 10.91 18.76
N VAL A 414 -23.23 11.88 18.75
CA VAL A 414 -24.26 12.03 17.70
C VAL A 414 -23.59 12.41 16.38
N PHE A 415 -22.68 13.37 16.41
CA PHE A 415 -21.89 13.73 15.22
C PHE A 415 -21.05 12.55 14.72
N GLN A 416 -20.47 11.76 15.61
CA GLN A 416 -19.68 10.59 15.22
C GLN A 416 -20.51 9.52 14.50
N VAL A 417 -21.72 9.24 14.96
CA VAL A 417 -22.64 8.31 14.28
C VAL A 417 -23.05 8.88 12.92
N ALA A 418 -23.48 10.14 12.89
CA ALA A 418 -23.89 10.80 11.65
C ALA A 418 -22.75 10.86 10.61
N ASP A 419 -21.52 11.16 11.02
CA ASP A 419 -20.36 11.19 10.14
C ASP A 419 -20.05 9.81 9.56
N ARG A 420 -20.14 8.75 10.37
CA ARG A 420 -19.97 7.38 9.91
C ARG A 420 -21.02 6.99 8.87
N GLU A 421 -22.29 7.23 9.17
CA GLU A 421 -23.43 6.79 8.36
C GLU A 421 -23.63 7.63 7.09
N HIS A 422 -23.44 8.94 7.17
CA HIS A 422 -23.78 9.87 6.09
C HIS A 422 -22.58 10.33 5.26
N PHE A 423 -21.38 10.35 5.84
CA PHE A 423 -20.16 10.78 5.14
C PHE A 423 -19.23 9.61 4.85
N VAL A 424 -18.68 8.95 5.86
CA VAL A 424 -17.59 7.97 5.67
C VAL A 424 -18.04 6.79 4.82
N CYS A 425 -19.23 6.23 5.07
CA CYS A 425 -19.73 5.11 4.27
C CYS A 425 -19.96 5.47 2.80
N ARG A 426 -20.46 6.69 2.52
CA ARG A 426 -20.77 7.15 1.15
C ARG A 426 -19.53 7.68 0.42
N ALA A 427 -18.77 8.56 1.04
CA ALA A 427 -17.62 9.23 0.43
C ALA A 427 -16.44 8.28 0.19
N ARG A 428 -16.27 7.23 1.02
CA ARG A 428 -15.23 6.21 0.84
C ARG A 428 -15.74 4.87 0.31
N ASN A 429 -17.01 4.85 -0.11
CA ASN A 429 -17.68 3.67 -0.65
C ASN A 429 -17.39 2.38 0.16
N MET A 430 -17.49 2.50 1.50
CA MET A 430 -17.01 1.48 2.44
C MET A 430 -17.80 0.17 2.34
N GLU A 431 -19.01 0.20 1.78
CA GLU A 431 -19.77 -1.02 1.47
C GLU A 431 -19.09 -1.87 0.39
N LEU A 432 -18.38 -1.24 -0.56
CA LEU A 432 -17.64 -1.91 -1.62
C LEU A 432 -16.21 -2.28 -1.20
N TYR A 433 -15.52 -1.41 -0.46
CA TYR A 433 -14.09 -1.57 -0.17
C TYR A 433 -13.74 -1.94 1.28
N GLY A 434 -14.72 -1.99 2.19
CA GLY A 434 -14.47 -2.23 3.62
C GLY A 434 -13.77 -3.56 3.93
N GLU A 435 -14.24 -4.66 3.35
CA GLU A 435 -13.62 -5.99 3.51
C GLU A 435 -12.19 -6.02 2.94
N TYR A 436 -11.99 -5.34 1.80
CA TYR A 436 -10.68 -5.17 1.18
C TYR A 436 -9.71 -4.42 2.10
N HIS A 437 -10.15 -3.28 2.65
CA HIS A 437 -9.33 -2.49 3.57
C HIS A 437 -8.93 -3.30 4.80
N GLU A 438 -9.87 -4.03 5.40
CA GLU A 438 -9.59 -4.87 6.57
C GLU A 438 -8.56 -5.97 6.26
N LYS A 439 -8.66 -6.58 5.08
CA LYS A 439 -7.79 -7.70 4.67
C LYS A 439 -6.36 -7.29 4.32
N HIS A 440 -6.14 -6.09 3.78
CA HIS A 440 -4.85 -5.67 3.23
C HIS A 440 -4.11 -4.62 4.08
N CYS A 441 -4.71 -4.17 5.18
CA CYS A 441 -4.06 -3.27 6.13
C CYS A 441 -3.15 -4.01 7.12
N ARG A 442 -2.09 -3.33 7.56
CA ARG A 442 -1.23 -3.83 8.64
C ARG A 442 -2.02 -4.08 9.93
N ASN A 443 -1.64 -5.12 10.65
CA ASN A 443 -2.20 -5.42 11.97
C ASN A 443 -1.07 -5.53 13.00
N ALA A 444 -1.06 -4.61 13.98
CA ALA A 444 -0.04 -4.57 15.02
C ALA A 444 0.04 -5.88 15.84
N ARG A 445 -1.05 -6.63 15.97
CA ARG A 445 -1.04 -7.94 16.65
C ARG A 445 -0.24 -8.97 15.86
N PHE A 446 -0.41 -9.02 14.54
CA PHE A 446 0.37 -9.92 13.68
C PHE A 446 1.85 -9.52 13.69
N ILE A 447 2.16 -8.24 13.51
CA ILE A 447 3.54 -7.72 13.58
C ILE A 447 4.21 -8.12 14.88
N ASN A 448 3.58 -7.85 16.02
CA ASN A 448 4.16 -8.17 17.33
C ASN A 448 4.31 -9.68 17.55
N ARG A 449 3.32 -10.48 17.14
CA ARG A 449 3.39 -11.94 17.20
C ARG A 449 4.55 -12.47 16.36
N ASN A 450 4.66 -12.06 15.10
CA ASN A 450 5.68 -12.56 14.18
C ASN A 450 7.08 -12.10 14.59
N ARG A 451 7.23 -10.86 15.06
CA ARG A 451 8.47 -10.37 15.68
C ARG A 451 8.91 -11.23 16.87
N GLN A 452 7.96 -11.63 17.73
CA GLN A 452 8.24 -12.56 18.82
C GLN A 452 8.61 -13.96 18.33
N LEU A 453 7.93 -14.48 17.29
CA LEU A 453 8.26 -15.78 16.69
C LEU A 453 9.68 -15.77 16.13
N LEU A 454 10.07 -14.75 15.36
CA LEU A 454 11.43 -14.56 14.85
C LEU A 454 12.47 -14.55 15.98
N SER A 455 12.16 -13.91 17.11
CA SER A 455 13.04 -13.90 18.30
C SER A 455 13.13 -15.24 19.04
N ARG A 456 12.30 -16.23 18.69
CA ARG A 456 12.14 -17.52 19.38
C ARG A 456 12.26 -18.74 18.44
N ILE A 457 12.70 -18.57 17.20
CA ILE A 457 12.80 -19.65 16.21
C ILE A 457 13.53 -20.88 16.78
N ASP A 458 14.61 -20.65 17.54
CA ASP A 458 15.38 -21.73 18.17
C ASP A 458 14.63 -22.46 19.30
N LYS A 459 13.66 -21.82 19.98
CA LYS A 459 12.89 -22.41 21.09
C LYS A 459 11.68 -23.21 20.61
N LEU A 460 10.97 -22.72 19.59
CA LEU A 460 9.77 -23.38 19.05
C LEU A 460 10.10 -24.68 18.30
N ALA A 461 11.23 -24.73 17.58
CA ALA A 461 11.70 -25.95 16.94
C ALA A 461 11.98 -27.07 17.98
N CYS A 462 12.44 -26.70 19.18
CA CYS A 462 12.78 -27.65 20.24
C CYS A 462 11.56 -28.22 20.99
N GLU A 463 10.47 -27.46 21.12
CA GLU A 463 9.24 -27.91 21.82
C GLU A 463 8.42 -28.91 21.00
N ASP A 464 8.39 -28.80 19.66
CA ASP A 464 7.66 -29.76 18.79
C ASP A 464 8.44 -31.07 18.54
N LEU A 465 9.78 -31.00 18.43
CA LEU A 465 10.64 -32.18 18.23
C LEU A 465 10.47 -33.24 19.34
N PHE A 466 10.28 -32.79 20.58
CA PHE A 466 10.26 -33.64 21.77
C PHE A 466 8.91 -33.68 22.51
N ALA A 467 7.84 -33.19 21.88
CA ALA A 467 6.49 -33.30 22.42
C ALA A 467 6.10 -34.77 22.65
N ASP A 468 5.46 -35.07 23.80
CA ASP A 468 4.98 -36.40 24.20
C ASP A 468 6.03 -37.53 24.10
N ILE A 469 7.31 -37.20 24.30
CA ILE A 469 8.41 -38.16 24.10
C ILE A 469 8.55 -39.19 25.22
N LYS A 470 7.88 -38.97 26.36
CA LYS A 470 8.01 -39.83 27.54
C LYS A 470 7.58 -41.27 27.23
N GLY A 471 8.52 -42.21 27.31
CA GLY A 471 8.29 -43.63 27.02
C GLY A 471 8.43 -44.02 25.55
N LYS A 472 8.79 -43.09 24.65
CA LYS A 472 9.12 -43.37 23.26
C LYS A 472 10.63 -43.51 23.07
N LYS A 473 11.03 -44.40 22.16
CA LYS A 473 12.42 -44.50 21.64
C LYS A 473 12.65 -43.44 20.58
N ILE A 474 13.80 -42.78 20.63
CA ILE A 474 14.16 -41.71 19.70
C ILE A 474 14.96 -42.31 18.56
N VAL A 475 14.49 -42.13 17.32
CA VAL A 475 15.16 -42.63 16.12
C VAL A 475 15.42 -41.47 15.18
N LEU A 476 16.68 -41.29 14.78
CA LEU A 476 17.02 -40.31 13.75
C LEU A 476 17.00 -40.96 12.38
N PHE A 477 16.32 -40.33 11.41
CA PHE A 477 16.27 -40.80 10.03
C PHE A 477 17.16 -39.91 9.16
N GLY A 478 18.28 -40.48 8.70
CA GLY A 478 19.33 -39.82 7.92
C GLY A 478 20.59 -39.64 8.76
N ALA A 479 21.71 -40.21 8.33
CA ALA A 479 23.00 -40.12 9.02
C ALA A 479 23.91 -39.01 8.43
N GLY A 480 23.33 -37.96 7.84
CA GLY A 480 24.05 -36.85 7.21
C GLY A 480 24.55 -35.78 8.18
N ARG A 481 24.81 -34.56 7.66
CA ARG A 481 25.29 -33.41 8.45
C ARG A 481 24.26 -32.92 9.49
N PHE A 482 22.96 -33.04 9.20
CA PHE A 482 21.90 -32.69 10.14
C PHE A 482 21.88 -33.62 11.35
N CYS A 483 22.13 -34.92 11.16
CA CYS A 483 22.29 -35.85 12.27
C CYS A 483 23.48 -35.49 13.17
N ASP A 484 24.61 -35.06 12.58
CA ASP A 484 25.75 -34.58 13.38
C ASP A 484 25.38 -33.37 14.23
N ARG A 485 24.62 -32.43 13.64
CA ARG A 485 24.17 -31.23 14.34
C ARG A 485 23.17 -31.55 15.47
N TYR A 486 22.18 -32.41 15.21
CA TYR A 486 21.28 -32.92 16.26
C TYR A 486 22.07 -33.57 17.41
N LEU A 487 23.04 -34.43 17.10
CA LEU A 487 23.84 -35.12 18.12
C LEU A 487 24.72 -34.16 18.94
N GLN A 488 25.07 -32.99 18.39
CA GLN A 488 25.80 -31.94 19.11
C GLN A 488 24.87 -31.13 20.01
N GLU A 489 23.69 -30.77 19.51
CA GLU A 489 22.74 -29.88 20.19
C GLU A 489 21.92 -30.62 21.26
N PHE A 490 21.38 -31.79 20.93
CA PHE A 490 20.40 -32.49 21.76
C PHE A 490 20.87 -33.85 22.27
N GLY A 491 21.90 -34.45 21.66
CA GLY A 491 22.30 -35.84 21.92
C GLY A 491 22.64 -36.16 23.39
N ASN A 492 23.02 -35.17 24.21
CA ASN A 492 23.29 -35.37 25.64
C ASN A 492 22.03 -35.47 26.50
N ILE A 493 20.92 -34.87 26.06
CA ILE A 493 19.66 -34.78 26.81
C ILE A 493 18.62 -35.75 26.20
N TYR A 494 18.56 -35.79 24.87
CA TYR A 494 17.68 -36.63 24.07
C TYR A 494 18.51 -37.56 23.16
N SER A 495 19.24 -38.48 23.80
CA SER A 495 20.07 -39.45 23.08
C SER A 495 19.20 -40.35 22.21
N PRO A 496 19.48 -40.47 20.89
CA PRO A 496 18.78 -41.41 20.05
C PRO A 496 19.18 -42.85 20.39
N ASP A 497 18.22 -43.76 20.31
CA ASP A 497 18.42 -45.19 20.49
C ASP A 497 19.25 -45.77 19.33
N PHE A 498 18.94 -45.34 18.11
CA PHE A 498 19.68 -45.68 16.89
C PHE A 498 19.36 -44.68 15.76
N ILE A 499 20.18 -44.72 14.71
CA ILE A 499 20.01 -43.93 13.49
C ILE A 499 19.62 -44.90 12.37
N VAL A 500 18.78 -44.46 11.43
CA VAL A 500 18.50 -45.22 10.20
C VAL A 500 18.87 -44.40 8.98
N ASP A 501 19.40 -45.02 7.93
CA ASP A 501 19.74 -44.35 6.67
C ASP A 501 19.47 -45.29 5.49
N ASN A 502 19.02 -44.78 4.36
CA ASN A 502 18.77 -45.60 3.16
C ASN A 502 20.08 -46.06 2.49
N ASP A 503 21.20 -45.44 2.81
CA ASP A 503 22.53 -45.77 2.31
C ASP A 503 23.11 -46.97 3.05
N SER A 504 23.15 -48.12 2.38
CA SER A 504 23.65 -49.37 2.95
C SER A 504 25.13 -49.36 3.30
N GLU A 505 25.92 -48.46 2.70
CA GLU A 505 27.33 -48.30 3.06
C GLU A 505 27.51 -47.73 4.47
N LYS A 506 26.46 -47.13 5.05
CA LYS A 506 26.50 -46.54 6.38
C LYS A 506 26.07 -47.50 7.48
N TRP A 507 25.43 -48.63 7.15
CA TRP A 507 24.90 -49.56 8.15
C TRP A 507 26.02 -50.18 8.98
N HIS A 508 25.73 -50.42 10.26
CA HIS A 508 26.66 -50.91 11.30
C HIS A 508 27.86 -50.01 11.61
N LYS A 509 27.97 -48.86 10.92
CA LYS A 509 28.85 -47.77 11.37
C LYS A 509 28.19 -47.04 12.53
N ARG A 510 29.00 -46.30 13.30
CA ARG A 510 28.53 -45.50 14.42
C ARG A 510 28.78 -44.02 14.18
N LYS A 511 27.83 -43.19 14.60
CA LYS A 511 28.03 -41.75 14.81
C LYS A 511 28.07 -41.48 16.30
N LYS A 512 29.21 -40.97 16.78
CA LYS A 512 29.57 -40.99 18.20
C LYS A 512 29.43 -42.41 18.77
N SER A 513 28.46 -42.66 19.63
CA SER A 513 28.16 -43.98 20.23
C SER A 513 26.94 -44.68 19.62
N VAL A 514 26.21 -44.02 18.72
CA VAL A 514 24.90 -44.48 18.21
C VAL A 514 25.08 -45.24 16.89
N GLU A 515 24.46 -46.40 16.78
CA GLU A 515 24.56 -47.27 15.61
C GLU A 515 23.63 -46.84 14.48
N ILE A 516 24.11 -46.97 13.24
CA ILE A 516 23.32 -46.74 12.03
C ILE A 516 22.80 -48.09 11.52
N LEU A 517 21.49 -48.18 11.30
CA LEU A 517 20.80 -49.40 10.90
C LEU A 517 20.04 -49.20 9.58
N SER A 518 19.63 -50.33 8.98
CA SER A 518 18.66 -50.31 7.89
C SER A 518 17.29 -49.81 8.40
N PRO A 519 16.56 -49.00 7.61
CA PRO A 519 15.19 -48.60 7.90
C PRO A 519 14.22 -49.78 8.05
N ASP A 520 14.58 -50.97 7.56
CA ASP A 520 13.77 -52.19 7.72
C ASP A 520 13.53 -52.56 9.18
N VAL A 521 14.42 -52.16 10.08
CA VAL A 521 14.25 -52.36 11.53
C VAL A 521 12.94 -51.73 12.04
N LEU A 522 12.48 -50.65 11.42
CA LEU A 522 11.23 -49.97 11.77
C LEU A 522 9.99 -50.83 11.49
N LYS A 523 10.04 -51.78 10.54
CA LYS A 523 8.92 -52.68 10.20
C LYS A 523 8.52 -53.59 11.37
N THR A 524 9.49 -53.92 12.21
CA THR A 524 9.30 -54.84 13.35
C THR A 524 8.93 -54.12 14.65
N MET A 525 8.87 -52.78 14.63
CA MET A 525 8.62 -51.97 15.82
C MET A 525 7.21 -51.39 15.81
N ASN A 526 6.64 -51.20 16.99
CA ASN A 526 5.35 -50.54 17.13
C ASN A 526 5.54 -49.01 17.02
N PRO A 527 4.94 -48.33 16.02
CA PRO A 527 5.12 -46.90 15.79
C PRO A 527 4.74 -46.02 16.97
N ASN A 528 3.78 -46.44 17.81
CA ASN A 528 3.31 -45.67 18.95
C ASN A 528 4.39 -45.46 20.03
N PHE A 529 5.42 -46.32 20.05
CA PHE A 529 6.55 -46.22 20.96
C PHE A 529 7.78 -45.60 20.31
N LEU A 530 7.66 -45.01 19.12
CA LEU A 530 8.77 -44.38 18.42
C LEU A 530 8.54 -42.88 18.27
N ARG A 531 9.61 -42.10 18.43
CA ARG A 531 9.71 -40.71 17.98
C ARG A 531 10.74 -40.69 16.86
N ILE A 532 10.26 -40.64 15.62
CA ILE A 532 11.13 -40.53 14.45
C ILE A 532 11.38 -39.06 14.15
N ILE A 533 12.64 -38.66 14.07
CA ILE A 533 13.08 -37.32 13.71
C ILE A 533 13.88 -37.42 12.40
N VAL A 534 13.37 -36.81 11.34
CA VAL A 534 14.00 -36.81 10.02
C VAL A 534 15.09 -35.74 9.99
N CYS A 535 16.33 -36.16 9.79
CA CYS A 535 17.54 -35.32 9.77
C CYS A 535 18.19 -35.34 8.37
N CYS A 536 17.45 -34.96 7.32
CA CYS A 536 17.97 -34.89 5.96
C CYS A 536 17.17 -33.91 5.09
N HIS A 537 17.75 -33.47 3.96
CA HIS A 537 17.09 -32.56 3.01
C HIS A 537 15.93 -33.21 2.24
N SER A 538 15.91 -34.54 2.10
CA SER A 538 14.94 -35.26 1.27
C SER A 538 13.67 -35.66 2.03
N VAL A 539 13.07 -34.71 2.77
CA VAL A 539 11.95 -34.95 3.71
C VAL A 539 10.77 -35.62 3.02
N ASP A 540 10.36 -35.17 1.83
CA ASP A 540 9.19 -35.73 1.13
C ASP A 540 9.38 -37.19 0.68
N SER A 541 10.62 -37.58 0.39
CA SER A 541 10.94 -38.97 0.03
C SER A 541 10.88 -39.88 1.25
N ILE A 542 11.44 -39.41 2.37
CA ILE A 542 11.43 -40.15 3.64
C ILE A 542 10.01 -40.20 4.23
N GLY A 543 9.24 -39.12 4.14
CA GLY A 543 7.85 -39.07 4.59
C GLY A 543 6.98 -40.10 3.86
N ARG A 544 7.13 -40.25 2.54
CA ARG A 544 6.46 -41.30 1.76
C ARG A 544 6.89 -42.71 2.19
N GLN A 545 8.18 -42.90 2.45
CA GLN A 545 8.71 -44.17 2.94
C GLN A 545 8.13 -44.52 4.31
N LEU A 546 8.15 -43.60 5.28
CA LEU A 546 7.57 -43.80 6.61
C LEU A 546 6.07 -44.08 6.56
N LYS A 547 5.33 -43.37 5.70
CA LYS A 547 3.91 -43.62 5.48
C LYS A 547 3.65 -45.03 4.93
N SER A 548 4.49 -45.52 4.02
CA SER A 548 4.40 -46.90 3.52
C SER A 548 4.67 -47.97 4.60
N LEU A 549 5.35 -47.59 5.68
CA LEU A 549 5.59 -48.42 6.86
C LEU A 549 4.49 -48.29 7.93
N GLY A 550 3.43 -47.52 7.66
CA GLY A 550 2.36 -47.25 8.63
C GLY A 550 2.76 -46.25 9.72
N ILE A 551 3.82 -45.46 9.50
CA ILE A 551 4.31 -44.46 10.45
C ILE A 551 3.94 -43.07 9.94
N GLU A 552 2.95 -42.46 10.60
CA GLU A 552 2.47 -41.12 10.25
C GLU A 552 2.94 -40.05 11.25
N ASP A 553 3.27 -40.44 12.49
CA ASP A 553 3.75 -39.53 13.56
C ASP A 553 5.29 -39.41 13.55
N TYR A 554 5.83 -38.55 12.69
CA TYR A 554 7.25 -38.18 12.67
C TYR A 554 7.45 -36.66 12.81
N ARG A 555 8.68 -36.23 13.12
CA ARG A 555 9.12 -34.82 13.21
C ARG A 555 10.29 -34.57 12.28
N VAL A 556 10.59 -33.32 11.97
CA VAL A 556 11.67 -32.92 11.05
C VAL A 556 12.60 -31.97 11.79
N TYR A 557 13.91 -32.21 11.69
CA TYR A 557 14.97 -31.41 12.29
C TYR A 557 15.76 -30.63 11.23
#